data_AF-A0A9C9S8L9-F1
#
_entry.id   AF-A0A9C9S8L9-F1
#
_cell.length_a   1.000
_cell.length_b   1.000
_cell.length_c   1.000
_cell.angle_alpha   90.00
_cell.angle_beta   90.00
_cell.angle_gamma   90.00
#
_symmetry.space_group_name_H-M   'P 1'
#
loop_
_entity.id
_entity.type
_entity.pdbx_description
1 polymer ?
#
loop_
_entity_poly.entity_id
_entity_poly.type
_entity_poly.pdbx_seq_one_letter_code
_entity_poly.pdbx_strand_id
1 'polypeptide(L)'
;MLVLYDSAGEFGHIGEEHAIMLENLLGHFRTEVVLQPVSAYRAGLLGDYDVTFYIGSTFDEPEKRQESGDQQAYDNYQLFLDDTAASDTTFVWMNHNIKRLVERAGGSGQFIARYGFLPEGIDNERKYNRVEYKGVELYKGVVVHANPGASLKGCVKGEGWSEENG
;
A
#
# COMPACT_ATOMS: atom_id res chain seq x y z
N MET A 1 -2.04 9.78 13.77
CA MET A 1 -1.81 8.93 12.59
C MET A 1 -1.97 9.78 11.35
N LEU A 2 -1.15 9.57 10.33
CA LEU A 2 -1.28 10.24 9.04
C LEU A 2 -1.86 9.25 8.02
N VAL A 3 -2.78 9.70 7.20
CA VAL A 3 -3.31 8.96 6.05
C VAL A 3 -3.09 9.81 4.81
N LEU A 4 -2.14 9.37 3.98
CA LEU A 4 -1.86 9.93 2.67
C LEU A 4 -2.66 9.18 1.61
N TYR A 5 -3.21 9.90 0.65
CA TYR A 5 -3.96 9.30 -0.45
C TYR A 5 -3.63 9.93 -1.78
N ASP A 6 -3.76 9.11 -2.82
CA ASP A 6 -3.65 9.52 -4.20
C ASP A 6 -4.80 10.46 -4.61
N SER A 7 -4.52 11.45 -5.44
CA SER A 7 -5.53 12.43 -5.90
C SER A 7 -5.40 12.85 -7.37
N ALA A 8 -4.54 12.19 -8.14
CA ALA A 8 -4.35 12.51 -9.55
C ALA A 8 -5.40 11.82 -10.47
N GLY A 9 -5.62 12.42 -11.65
CA GLY A 9 -6.47 11.86 -12.71
C GLY A 9 -7.97 12.02 -12.49
N GLU A 10 -8.76 11.52 -13.45
CA GLU A 10 -10.23 11.65 -13.47
C GLU A 10 -10.91 11.05 -12.23
N PHE A 11 -10.31 9.99 -11.67
CA PHE A 11 -10.82 9.28 -10.49
C PHE A 11 -10.10 9.67 -9.18
N GLY A 12 -9.38 10.80 -9.14
CA GLY A 12 -8.63 11.22 -7.96
C GLY A 12 -9.47 11.40 -6.69
N HIS A 13 -10.78 11.66 -6.82
CA HIS A 13 -11.71 11.75 -5.69
C HIS A 13 -11.85 10.44 -4.89
N ILE A 14 -11.62 9.29 -5.54
CA ILE A 14 -11.73 7.97 -4.89
C ILE A 14 -10.69 7.81 -3.78
N GLY A 15 -9.52 8.45 -3.90
CA GLY A 15 -8.50 8.39 -2.87
C GLY A 15 -8.96 8.98 -1.54
N GLU A 16 -9.63 10.14 -1.58
CA GLU A 16 -10.19 10.79 -0.38
C GLU A 16 -11.33 9.96 0.23
N GLU A 17 -12.21 9.41 -0.61
CA GLU A 17 -13.30 8.53 -0.16
C GLU A 17 -12.75 7.29 0.58
N HIS A 18 -11.71 6.66 0.02
CA HIS A 18 -11.03 5.53 0.66
C HIS A 18 -10.35 5.93 1.97
N ALA A 19 -9.76 7.12 2.02
CA ALA A 19 -9.12 7.66 3.21
C ALA A 19 -10.14 7.89 4.34
N ILE A 20 -11.32 8.44 4.05
CA ILE A 20 -12.41 8.62 5.01
C ILE A 20 -12.92 7.27 5.52
N MET A 21 -13.05 6.26 4.64
CA MET A 21 -13.43 4.90 5.07
C MET A 21 -12.38 4.29 6.02
N LEU A 22 -11.10 4.51 5.74
CA LEU A 22 -10.02 4.09 6.63
C LEU A 22 -10.08 4.85 7.96
N GLU A 23 -10.30 6.17 7.96
CA GLU A 23 -10.46 6.96 9.17
C GLU A 23 -11.61 6.43 10.04
N ASN A 24 -12.77 6.08 9.46
CA ASN A 24 -13.88 5.49 10.20
C ASN A 24 -13.49 4.18 10.90
N LEU A 25 -12.68 3.34 10.25
CA LEU A 25 -12.13 2.13 10.84
C LEU A 25 -11.11 2.45 11.94
N LEU A 26 -10.27 3.46 11.71
CA LEU A 26 -9.26 3.89 12.66
C LEU A 26 -9.84 4.64 13.87
N GLY A 27 -11.05 5.20 13.77
CA GLY A 27 -11.73 5.93 14.85
C GLY A 27 -12.03 5.07 16.08
N HIS A 28 -11.90 3.75 15.98
CA HIS A 28 -11.91 2.84 17.13
C HIS A 28 -10.65 2.96 18.00
N PHE A 29 -9.55 3.47 17.44
CA PHE A 29 -8.34 3.83 18.18
C PHE A 29 -8.50 5.25 18.72
N ARG A 30 -8.15 5.47 19.99
CA ARG A 30 -8.18 6.81 20.60
C ARG A 30 -6.98 7.65 20.15
N THR A 31 -6.88 7.88 18.84
CA THR A 31 -5.78 8.60 18.21
C THR A 31 -6.34 9.55 17.15
N GLU A 32 -5.77 10.74 17.07
CA GLU A 32 -6.10 11.70 16.02
C GLU A 32 -5.64 11.17 14.65
N VAL A 33 -6.52 11.23 13.66
CA VAL A 33 -6.24 10.85 12.27
C VAL A 33 -6.21 12.12 11.44
N VAL A 34 -5.15 12.32 10.68
CA VAL A 34 -5.01 13.42 9.72
C VAL A 34 -5.04 12.85 8.32
N LEU A 35 -6.00 13.30 7.52
CA LEU A 35 -6.14 12.95 6.10
C LEU A 35 -5.51 14.03 5.24
N GLN A 36 -4.67 13.66 4.28
CA GLN A 36 -4.08 14.62 3.35
C GLN A 36 -3.79 13.96 2.00
N PRO A 37 -4.06 14.63 0.86
CA PRO A 37 -3.59 14.11 -0.42
C PRO A 37 -2.05 14.15 -0.46
N VAL A 38 -1.44 13.15 -1.09
CA VAL A 38 0.03 13.09 -1.24
C VAL A 38 0.57 14.30 -2.02
N SER A 39 -0.24 14.95 -2.85
CA SER A 39 0.11 16.22 -3.52
C SER A 39 0.33 17.39 -2.58
N ALA A 40 -0.15 17.34 -1.34
CA ALA A 40 0.09 18.37 -0.34
C ALA A 40 1.19 17.97 0.67
N TYR A 41 1.88 16.85 0.41
CA TYR A 41 2.97 16.39 1.27
C TYR A 41 4.10 17.40 1.36
N ARG A 42 4.71 17.52 2.54
CA ARG A 42 5.90 18.34 2.79
C ARG A 42 7.01 17.49 3.41
N ALA A 43 8.26 17.83 3.08
CA ALA A 43 9.42 17.16 3.66
C ALA A 43 9.36 17.13 5.20
N GLY A 44 9.75 16.00 5.78
CA GLY A 44 9.78 15.73 7.21
C GLY A 44 8.40 15.45 7.84
N LEU A 45 7.30 15.51 7.10
CA LEU A 45 5.95 15.35 7.67
C LEU A 45 5.76 13.98 8.35
N LEU A 46 6.36 12.90 7.83
CA LEU A 46 6.28 11.58 8.47
C LEU A 46 6.81 11.59 9.92
N GLY A 47 7.75 12.48 10.26
CA GLY A 47 8.34 12.57 11.60
C GLY A 47 7.38 13.10 12.66
N ASP A 48 6.26 13.72 12.25
CA ASP A 48 5.24 14.26 13.16
C ASP A 48 4.22 13.18 13.59
N TYR A 49 4.32 11.95 13.07
CA TYR A 49 3.32 10.88 13.30
C TYR A 49 3.97 9.52 13.58
N ASP A 50 3.40 8.75 14.52
CA ASP A 50 3.88 7.41 14.87
C ASP A 50 3.63 6.37 13.77
N VAL A 51 2.51 6.51 13.07
CA VAL A 51 2.03 5.59 12.03
C VAL A 51 1.50 6.39 10.85
N THR A 52 1.93 6.01 9.65
CA THR A 52 1.43 6.55 8.38
C THR A 52 0.83 5.44 7.52
N PHE A 53 -0.33 5.72 6.94
CA PHE A 53 -0.95 4.91 5.90
C PHE A 53 -0.83 5.66 4.57
N TYR A 54 -0.56 4.95 3.48
CA TYR A 54 -0.66 5.48 2.13
C TYR A 54 -1.60 4.63 1.28
N ILE A 55 -2.55 5.29 0.62
CA ILE A 55 -3.54 4.68 -0.26
C ILE A 55 -3.22 5.06 -1.70
N GLY A 56 -2.57 4.14 -2.42
CA GLY A 56 -2.31 4.26 -3.84
C GLY A 56 -3.55 3.91 -4.67
N SER A 57 -4.57 4.77 -4.68
CA SER A 57 -5.81 4.55 -5.45
C SER A 57 -5.64 4.79 -6.94
N THR A 58 -4.59 5.52 -7.35
CA THR A 58 -4.32 5.88 -8.74
C THR A 58 -3.07 5.17 -9.23
N PHE A 59 -3.22 4.34 -10.25
CA PHE A 59 -2.07 3.71 -10.89
C PHE A 59 -1.18 4.76 -11.56
N ASP A 60 0.13 4.72 -11.27
CA ASP A 60 1.13 5.66 -11.78
C ASP A 60 0.76 7.13 -11.49
N GLU A 61 0.39 7.40 -10.23
CA GLU A 61 0.08 8.76 -9.77
C GLU A 61 1.18 9.79 -10.10
N PRO A 62 2.48 9.54 -9.86
CA PRO A 62 3.53 10.51 -10.18
C PRO A 62 3.53 10.91 -11.65
N GLU A 63 3.43 9.94 -12.56
CA GLU A 63 3.38 10.16 -14.00
C GLU A 63 2.18 11.01 -14.39
N LYS A 64 1.00 10.70 -13.83
CA LYS A 64 -0.22 11.48 -14.10
C LYS A 64 -0.08 12.95 -13.68
N ARG A 65 0.66 13.23 -12.61
CA ARG A 65 0.95 14.61 -12.17
C ARG A 65 1.90 15.33 -13.12
N GLN A 66 2.89 14.63 -13.65
CA GLN A 66 3.77 15.17 -14.69
C GLN A 66 2.97 15.49 -15.97
N GLU A 67 2.11 14.56 -16.39
CA GLU A 67 1.26 14.73 -17.58
C GLU A 67 0.28 15.90 -17.44
N SER A 68 -0.28 16.13 -16.25
CA SER A 68 -1.17 17.27 -15.99
C SER A 68 -0.45 18.60 -15.87
N GLY A 69 0.89 18.61 -15.82
CA GLY A 69 1.71 19.80 -15.62
C GLY A 69 1.73 20.33 -14.18
N ASP A 70 1.28 19.54 -13.20
CA ASP A 70 1.29 19.93 -11.79
C ASP A 70 2.64 19.57 -11.16
N GLN A 71 3.65 20.39 -11.46
CA GLN A 71 5.02 20.17 -11.03
C GLN A 71 5.14 20.16 -9.49
N GLN A 72 4.43 21.04 -8.80
CA GLN A 72 4.49 21.12 -7.34
C GLN A 72 3.94 19.85 -6.69
N ALA A 73 2.82 19.31 -7.19
CA ALA A 73 2.28 18.06 -6.67
C ALA A 73 3.19 16.88 -6.97
N TYR A 74 3.85 16.86 -8.13
CA TYR A 74 4.88 15.85 -8.44
C TYR A 74 6.05 15.93 -7.47
N ASP A 75 6.59 17.12 -7.23
CA ASP A 75 7.71 17.34 -6.30
C ASP A 75 7.32 16.92 -4.88
N ASN A 76 6.11 17.24 -4.43
CA ASN A 76 5.59 16.82 -3.13
C ASN A 76 5.48 15.30 -3.02
N TYR A 77 5.09 14.60 -4.10
CA TYR A 77 5.12 13.14 -4.16
C TYR A 77 6.55 12.60 -4.03
N GLN A 78 7.54 13.23 -4.67
CA GLN A 78 8.93 12.82 -4.52
C GLN A 78 9.40 12.99 -3.06
N LEU A 79 9.12 14.11 -2.41
CA LEU A 79 9.42 14.31 -0.98
C LEU A 79 8.81 13.21 -0.10
N PHE A 80 7.59 12.76 -0.42
CA PHE A 80 6.96 11.63 0.25
C PHE A 80 7.76 10.33 0.07
N LEU A 81 8.18 10.01 -1.15
CA LEU A 81 9.02 8.83 -1.41
C LEU A 81 10.38 8.92 -0.70
N ASP A 82 10.99 10.11 -0.69
CA ASP A 82 12.27 10.40 -0.01
C ASP A 82 12.18 10.06 1.47
N ASP A 83 11.19 10.65 2.15
CA ASP A 83 10.99 10.45 3.57
C ASP A 83 10.61 9.01 3.88
N THR A 84 9.77 8.38 3.07
CA THR A 84 9.36 6.98 3.27
C THR A 84 10.54 6.01 3.09
N ALA A 85 11.45 6.28 2.14
CA ALA A 85 12.63 5.47 1.93
C ALA A 85 13.67 5.60 3.05
N ALA A 86 13.74 6.77 3.68
CA ALA A 86 14.74 7.09 4.72
C ALA A 86 14.25 6.89 6.16
N SER A 87 12.93 6.94 6.40
CA SER A 87 12.35 6.92 7.75
C SER A 87 12.14 5.52 8.30
N ASP A 88 12.27 5.38 9.62
CA ASP A 88 11.87 4.20 10.40
C ASP A 88 10.44 4.30 10.95
N THR A 89 9.66 5.32 10.56
CA THR A 89 8.23 5.46 10.91
C THR A 89 7.45 4.21 10.49
N THR A 90 6.51 3.76 11.33
CA THR A 90 5.65 2.63 10.97
C THR A 90 4.78 2.99 9.78
N PHE A 91 4.87 2.21 8.71
CA PHE A 91 4.23 2.53 7.44
C PHE A 91 3.36 1.39 6.92
N VAL A 92 2.15 1.73 6.45
CA VAL A 92 1.24 0.80 5.78
C VAL A 92 0.98 1.28 4.36
N TRP A 93 1.43 0.49 3.38
CA TRP A 93 1.25 0.78 1.96
C TRP A 93 0.07 -0.02 1.41
N MET A 94 -0.89 0.66 0.78
CA MET A 94 -2.08 0.02 0.23
C MET A 94 -2.14 0.22 -1.30
N ASN A 95 -2.40 -0.88 -2.01
CA ASN A 95 -2.69 -0.91 -3.44
C ASN A 95 -1.51 -0.56 -4.38
N HIS A 96 -1.57 0.54 -5.15
CA HIS A 96 -0.62 0.81 -6.25
C HIS A 96 0.67 1.52 -5.79
N ASN A 97 1.60 1.70 -6.74
CA ASN A 97 2.77 2.59 -6.66
C ASN A 97 3.93 2.16 -5.73
N ILE A 98 3.85 1.00 -5.06
CA ILE A 98 4.94 0.53 -4.18
C ILE A 98 6.27 0.32 -4.93
N LYS A 99 6.23 0.06 -6.24
CA LYS A 99 7.45 -0.03 -7.08
C LYS A 99 8.24 1.27 -7.11
N ARG A 100 7.58 2.43 -6.96
CA ARG A 100 8.25 3.74 -6.86
C ARG A 100 9.08 3.84 -5.59
N LEU A 101 8.59 3.26 -4.49
CA LEU A 101 9.37 3.17 -3.25
C LEU A 101 10.56 2.21 -3.41
N VAL A 102 10.42 1.11 -4.15
CA VAL A 102 11.55 0.21 -4.47
C VAL A 102 12.64 0.97 -5.22
N GLU A 103 12.27 1.71 -6.27
CA GLU A 103 13.19 2.56 -7.04
C GLU A 103 13.86 3.59 -6.11
N ARG A 104 13.07 4.29 -5.30
CA ARG A 104 13.59 5.35 -4.41
C ARG A 104 14.52 4.84 -3.31
N ALA A 105 14.26 3.64 -2.80
CA ALA A 105 15.06 2.99 -1.76
C ALA A 105 16.43 2.47 -2.27
N GLY A 106 16.78 2.69 -3.54
CA GLY A 106 18.02 2.21 -4.14
C GLY A 106 17.88 0.87 -4.87
N GLY A 107 16.67 0.52 -5.27
CA GLY A 107 16.35 -0.69 -6.04
C GLY A 107 16.09 -1.93 -5.18
N SER A 108 15.78 -3.05 -5.85
CA SER A 108 15.31 -4.29 -5.22
C SER A 108 16.23 -4.83 -4.13
N GLY A 109 17.56 -4.75 -4.32
CA GLY A 109 18.52 -5.26 -3.33
C GLY A 109 18.46 -4.52 -2.00
N GLN A 110 18.44 -3.18 -2.04
CA GLN A 110 18.32 -2.35 -0.84
C GLN A 110 16.93 -2.47 -0.21
N PHE A 111 15.89 -2.53 -1.04
CA PHE A 111 14.52 -2.70 -0.58
C PHE A 111 14.33 -4.03 0.17
N ILE A 112 14.83 -5.15 -0.40
CA ILE A 112 14.78 -6.47 0.28
C ILE A 112 15.61 -6.44 1.56
N ALA A 113 16.79 -5.84 1.55
CA ALA A 113 17.63 -5.74 2.74
C ALA A 113 16.92 -4.98 3.89
N ARG A 114 16.12 -3.96 3.56
CA ARG A 114 15.38 -3.15 4.52
C ARG A 114 14.06 -3.79 4.98
N TYR A 115 13.26 -4.30 4.04
CA TYR A 115 11.87 -4.72 4.29
C TYR A 115 11.64 -6.23 4.24
N GLY A 116 12.57 -7.01 3.70
CA GLY A 116 12.49 -8.48 3.66
C GLY A 116 11.55 -9.06 2.61
N PHE A 117 11.00 -8.24 1.71
CA PHE A 117 10.15 -8.68 0.60
C PHE A 117 10.41 -7.86 -0.66
N LEU A 118 9.91 -8.33 -1.80
CA LEU A 118 9.91 -7.59 -3.07
C LEU A 118 8.49 -7.58 -3.65
N PRO A 119 7.94 -6.40 -4.01
CA PRO A 119 6.65 -6.34 -4.70
C PRO A 119 6.77 -6.79 -6.16
N GLU A 120 6.07 -7.87 -6.52
CA GLU A 120 6.04 -8.38 -7.90
C GLU A 120 4.98 -7.65 -8.75
N GLY A 121 3.77 -7.50 -8.22
CA GLY A 121 2.66 -6.85 -8.90
C GLY A 121 1.30 -7.22 -8.30
N ILE A 122 0.24 -6.86 -9.01
CA ILE A 122 -1.13 -7.23 -8.67
C ILE A 122 -1.50 -8.46 -9.49
N ASP A 123 -1.84 -9.55 -8.82
CA ASP A 123 -2.37 -10.76 -9.43
C ASP A 123 -3.89 -10.80 -9.23
N ASN A 124 -4.63 -10.58 -10.32
CA ASN A 124 -6.09 -10.63 -10.34
C ASN A 124 -6.64 -12.00 -10.81
N GLU A 125 -5.77 -12.89 -11.27
CA GLU A 125 -6.15 -14.20 -11.82
C GLU A 125 -6.21 -15.25 -10.71
N ARG A 126 -5.23 -15.22 -9.81
CA ARG A 126 -5.14 -16.18 -8.70
C ARG A 126 -5.94 -15.69 -7.51
N LYS A 127 -6.83 -16.54 -7.01
CA LYS A 127 -7.64 -16.26 -5.82
C LYS A 127 -6.89 -16.72 -4.57
N TYR A 128 -6.13 -15.81 -3.96
CA TYR A 128 -5.55 -16.04 -2.65
C TYR A 128 -6.64 -15.96 -1.57
N ASN A 129 -6.89 -17.07 -0.88
CA ASN A 129 -7.84 -17.17 0.23
C ASN A 129 -7.16 -17.49 1.57
N ARG A 130 -5.82 -17.52 1.61
CA ARG A 130 -5.03 -17.70 2.83
C ARG A 130 -3.77 -16.84 2.79
N VAL A 131 -3.28 -16.48 3.97
CA VAL A 131 -1.98 -15.85 4.21
C VAL A 131 -1.31 -16.58 5.36
N GLU A 132 -0.11 -17.09 5.17
CA GLU A 132 0.72 -17.56 6.28
C GLU A 132 1.47 -16.36 6.86
N TYR A 133 1.21 -16.04 8.12
CA TYR A 133 1.84 -14.92 8.81
C TYR A 133 2.42 -15.41 10.13
N LYS A 134 3.75 -15.36 10.25
CA LYS A 134 4.49 -15.79 11.46
C LYS A 134 4.12 -17.21 11.93
N GLY A 135 4.00 -18.15 10.98
CA GLY A 135 3.62 -19.55 11.24
C GLY A 135 2.13 -19.75 11.55
N VAL A 136 1.30 -18.71 11.39
CA VAL A 136 -0.15 -18.78 11.55
C VAL A 136 -0.81 -18.63 10.18
N GLU A 137 -1.59 -19.63 9.79
CA GLU A 137 -2.43 -19.51 8.60
C GLU A 137 -3.69 -18.68 8.91
N LEU A 138 -3.81 -17.55 8.23
CA LEU A 138 -4.96 -16.66 8.24
C LEU A 138 -5.80 -16.90 6.99
N TYR A 139 -7.10 -17.14 7.16
CA TYR A 139 -8.00 -17.48 6.06
C TYR A 139 -8.90 -16.28 5.73
N LYS A 140 -8.95 -15.91 4.45
CA LYS A 140 -9.90 -14.91 3.94
C LYS A 140 -11.31 -15.51 4.04
N GLY A 141 -12.13 -14.98 4.94
CA GLY A 141 -13.54 -15.38 5.09
C GLY A 141 -13.89 -16.23 6.32
N VAL A 142 -12.99 -16.41 7.29
CA VAL A 142 -13.32 -17.09 8.56
C VAL A 142 -13.51 -16.06 9.67
N VAL A 143 -14.64 -15.36 9.62
CA VAL A 143 -15.28 -14.84 10.83
C VAL A 143 -16.66 -15.48 10.84
N VAL A 144 -16.92 -16.37 11.80
CA VAL A 144 -18.16 -17.16 11.88
C VAL A 144 -19.42 -16.26 11.93
N HIS A 145 -19.25 -14.98 12.28
CA HIS A 145 -20.31 -13.97 12.31
C HIS A 145 -20.44 -13.11 11.03
N ALA A 146 -19.46 -13.12 10.11
CA ALA A 146 -19.43 -12.16 8.99
C ALA A 146 -19.90 -12.73 7.64
N ASN A 147 -19.93 -14.05 7.44
CA ASN A 147 -20.34 -14.64 6.15
C ASN A 147 -20.98 -16.03 6.28
N PRO A 148 -22.30 -16.12 6.54
CA PRO A 148 -23.05 -17.35 6.34
C PRO A 148 -23.06 -17.73 4.84
N GLY A 149 -22.43 -18.85 4.46
CA GLY A 149 -22.51 -19.40 3.10
C GLY A 149 -21.28 -19.22 2.20
N ALA A 150 -20.15 -18.73 2.71
CA ALA A 150 -18.92 -18.68 1.92
C ALA A 150 -18.38 -20.10 1.62
N SER A 151 -18.22 -20.41 0.33
CA SER A 151 -17.69 -21.70 -0.13
C SER A 151 -16.19 -21.83 0.20
N LEU A 152 -15.82 -22.97 0.80
CA LEU A 152 -14.43 -23.38 1.05
C LEU A 152 -13.76 -24.01 -0.19
N LYS A 153 -14.49 -24.12 -1.31
CA LYS A 153 -14.04 -24.87 -2.50
C LYS A 153 -13.20 -23.97 -3.42
N GLY A 154 -11.92 -23.87 -3.09
CA GLY A 154 -10.88 -23.24 -3.92
C GLY A 154 -9.46 -23.75 -3.60
N CYS A 155 -9.36 -24.75 -2.73
CA CYS A 155 -8.09 -25.33 -2.29
C CYS A 155 -7.43 -26.10 -3.43
N VAL A 156 -6.36 -25.57 -3.99
CA VAL A 156 -5.35 -26.39 -4.65
C VAL A 156 -3.97 -25.91 -4.18
N LYS A 157 -3.21 -26.85 -3.63
CA LYS A 157 -1.76 -26.69 -3.46
C LYS A 157 -1.21 -26.63 -4.88
N GLY A 158 -0.69 -25.47 -5.31
CA GLY A 158 0.10 -25.41 -6.53
C GLY A 158 1.26 -26.40 -6.36
N GLU A 159 1.41 -27.32 -7.30
CA GLU A 159 2.58 -28.18 -7.34
C GLU A 159 3.81 -27.28 -7.46
N GLY A 160 4.81 -27.55 -6.61
CA GLY A 160 6.05 -26.80 -6.62
C GLY A 160 6.67 -26.89 -8.00
N TRP A 161 7.23 -25.78 -8.48
CA TRP A 161 8.10 -25.79 -9.63
C TRP A 161 9.28 -26.73 -9.33
N SER A 162 9.30 -27.89 -9.98
CA SER A 162 10.47 -28.74 -10.10
C SER A 162 11.29 -28.24 -11.27
N GLU A 163 12.41 -27.58 -11.00
CA GLU A 163 13.52 -27.52 -11.95
C GLU A 163 14.21 -28.89 -11.93
N GLU A 164 13.81 -29.77 -12.84
CA GLU A 164 14.60 -30.93 -13.23
C GLU A 164 15.77 -30.44 -14.10
N ASN A 165 16.99 -30.80 -13.69
CA ASN A 165 18.22 -30.61 -14.46
C ASN A 165 18.15 -31.31 -15.81
N GLY A 166 18.57 -30.60 -16.87
CA GLY A 166 18.90 -31.13 -18.19
C GLY A 166 19.71 -30.12 -18.98
#